data_AF-A0A2A5CA70-F1
#
_entry.id   AF-A0A2A5CA70-F1
#
_cell.length_a   1.000
_cell.length_b   1.000
_cell.length_c   1.000
_cell.angle_alpha   90.00
_cell.angle_beta   90.00
_cell.angle_gamma   90.00
#
_symmetry.space_group_name_H-M   'P 1'
#
loop_
_entity.id
_entity.type
_entity.pdbx_description
1 polymer ?
#
loop_
_entity_poly.entity_id
_entity_poly.type
_entity_poly.pdbx_seq_one_letter_code
_entity_poly.pdbx_strand_id
1 'polypeptide(L)'
;MSGIYDSPVSTLDSGEEKYKSSVGWKILFFVLFPLGVWSEYESLTINELDHSLWWLLASLVIYSIYYVGLFGLAFSKKFGTPKFWLFYLPIQVMTDFYEVYTLLFVDNTPVPEITLALSIVIPVLVLTWWSTYKYHSVILLFEPTAK
;
A
#
# COMPACT_ATOMS: atom_id res chain seq x y z
N MET A 1 60.34 -18.44 -2.46
CA MET A 1 59.16 -18.05 -3.26
C MET A 1 57.93 -18.36 -2.43
N SER A 2 57.49 -17.41 -1.60
CA SER A 2 56.29 -17.54 -0.78
C SER A 2 55.08 -17.22 -1.65
N GLY A 3 54.30 -18.24 -2.01
CA GLY A 3 52.99 -18.05 -2.63
C GLY A 3 52.06 -17.42 -1.60
N ILE A 4 51.93 -16.09 -1.65
CA ILE A 4 50.93 -15.35 -0.90
C ILE A 4 49.59 -15.74 -1.52
N TYR A 5 48.81 -16.52 -0.79
CA TYR A 5 47.44 -16.81 -1.16
C TYR A 5 46.64 -15.52 -1.00
N ASP A 6 46.34 -14.83 -2.10
CA ASP A 6 45.38 -13.74 -2.12
C ASP A 6 43.98 -14.35 -2.02
N SER A 7 43.28 -14.07 -0.92
CA SER A 7 41.87 -14.41 -0.79
C SER A 7 41.08 -13.71 -1.90
N PRO A 8 40.12 -14.40 -2.56
CA PRO A 8 39.28 -13.75 -3.56
C PRO A 8 38.57 -12.56 -2.90
N VAL A 9 38.86 -11.36 -3.39
CA VAL A 9 38.12 -10.17 -3.01
C VAL A 9 36.71 -10.41 -3.50
N SER A 10 35.84 -10.73 -2.54
CA SER A 10 34.40 -10.74 -2.74
C SER A 10 34.02 -9.33 -3.16
N THR A 11 33.88 -9.09 -4.46
CA THR A 11 32.98 -8.07 -4.99
C THR A 11 31.54 -8.52 -4.73
N LEU A 12 31.21 -8.77 -3.46
CA LEU A 12 30.04 -8.13 -2.92
C LEU A 12 30.38 -6.64 -2.93
N ASP A 13 30.35 -6.05 -4.13
CA ASP A 13 29.89 -4.69 -4.28
C ASP A 13 28.73 -4.61 -3.31
N SER A 14 28.78 -3.63 -2.40
CA SER A 14 27.70 -3.24 -1.53
C SER A 14 26.55 -2.83 -2.43
N GLY A 15 25.94 -3.84 -3.03
CA GLY A 15 24.92 -3.75 -4.03
C GLY A 15 23.77 -3.20 -3.27
N GLU A 16 23.61 -1.89 -3.39
CA GLU A 16 22.29 -1.33 -3.53
C GLU A 16 21.59 -2.19 -4.57
N GLU A 17 20.97 -3.29 -4.14
CA GLU A 17 19.95 -3.95 -4.92
C GLU A 17 18.84 -2.91 -5.01
N LYS A 18 19.00 -1.99 -5.97
CA LYS A 18 17.99 -1.04 -6.37
C LYS A 18 16.82 -1.92 -6.75
N TYR A 19 15.84 -1.97 -5.85
CA TYR A 19 14.59 -2.66 -6.06
C TYR A 19 14.10 -2.35 -7.48
N LYS A 20 14.23 -3.35 -8.37
CA LYS A 20 14.01 -3.15 -9.79
C LYS A 20 12.50 -3.12 -9.99
N SER A 21 11.98 -1.96 -10.39
CA SER A 21 10.53 -1.80 -10.62
C SER A 21 10.05 -2.90 -11.56
N SER A 22 9.20 -3.81 -11.09
CA SER A 22 8.59 -4.79 -11.98
C SER A 22 7.55 -4.07 -12.85
N VAL A 23 7.45 -4.48 -14.11
CA VAL A 23 6.43 -3.92 -15.04
C VAL A 23 5.01 -4.16 -14.48
N GLY A 24 4.82 -5.25 -13.74
CA GLY A 24 3.55 -5.58 -13.07
C GLY A 24 3.09 -4.50 -12.09
N TRP A 25 3.98 -3.90 -11.31
CA TRP A 25 3.63 -2.81 -10.39
C TRP A 25 3.18 -1.54 -11.12
N LYS A 26 3.72 -1.28 -12.31
CA LYS A 26 3.31 -0.12 -13.14
C LYS A 26 1.90 -0.29 -13.65
N ILE A 27 1.58 -1.49 -14.16
CA ILE A 27 0.24 -1.83 -14.66
C ILE A 27 -0.77 -1.75 -13.52
N LEU A 28 -0.44 -2.34 -12.37
CA LEU A 28 -1.29 -2.33 -11.19
C LEU A 28 -1.56 -0.89 -10.70
N PHE A 29 -0.55 -0.01 -10.68
CA PHE A 29 -0.77 1.40 -10.35
C PHE A 29 -1.67 2.11 -11.37
N PHE A 30 -1.44 1.91 -12.66
CA PHE A 30 -2.25 2.53 -13.72
C PHE A 30 -3.72 2.08 -13.72
N VAL A 31 -4.00 0.88 -13.21
CA VAL A 31 -5.37 0.39 -13.07
C VAL A 31 -5.99 0.88 -11.76
N LEU A 32 -5.28 0.72 -10.63
CA LEU A 32 -5.83 1.06 -9.32
C LEU A 32 -5.97 2.55 -9.10
N PHE A 33 -5.09 3.39 -9.64
CA PHE A 33 -5.11 4.83 -9.38
C PHE A 33 -6.36 5.52 -9.97
N PRO A 34 -6.72 5.34 -11.25
CA PRO A 34 -7.97 5.88 -11.78
C PRO A 34 -9.22 5.32 -11.08
N LEU A 35 -9.20 4.03 -10.72
CA LEU A 35 -10.29 3.41 -9.96
C LEU A 35 -10.46 4.05 -8.58
N GLY A 36 -9.36 4.33 -7.88
CA GLY A 36 -9.40 5.02 -6.59
C GLY A 36 -9.91 6.45 -6.72
N VAL A 37 -9.43 7.20 -7.71
CA VAL A 37 -9.92 8.57 -7.97
C VAL A 37 -11.40 8.57 -8.31
N TRP A 38 -11.86 7.59 -9.10
CA TRP A 38 -13.28 7.42 -9.42
C TRP A 38 -14.12 7.10 -8.17
N SER A 39 -13.65 6.14 -7.37
CA SER A 39 -14.30 5.74 -6.11
C SER A 39 -14.46 6.92 -5.15
N GLU A 40 -13.42 7.72 -4.95
CA GLU A 40 -13.46 8.90 -4.09
C GLU A 40 -14.36 10.00 -4.67
N TYR A 41 -14.37 10.16 -5.99
CA TYR A 41 -15.25 11.11 -6.66
C TYR A 41 -16.73 10.75 -6.47
N GLU A 42 -17.11 9.48 -6.63
CA GLU A 42 -18.48 9.02 -6.36
C GLU A 42 -18.86 9.21 -4.89
N SER A 43 -17.95 8.88 -3.98
CA SER A 43 -18.17 9.05 -2.53
C SER A 43 -18.44 10.52 -2.16
N LEU A 44 -17.72 11.47 -2.78
CA LEU A 44 -17.91 12.91 -2.55
C LEU A 44 -19.15 13.50 -3.23
N THR A 45 -19.57 12.98 -4.38
CA THR A 45 -20.64 13.58 -5.18
C THR A 45 -22.01 12.99 -4.93
N ILE A 46 -22.07 11.69 -4.64
CA ILE A 46 -23.33 10.96 -4.48
C ILE A 46 -23.65 10.79 -2.99
N ASN A 47 -22.64 10.56 -2.14
CA ASN A 47 -22.74 10.37 -0.68
C ASN A 47 -24.01 9.61 -0.24
N GLU A 48 -24.28 8.46 -0.85
CA GLU A 48 -25.51 7.68 -0.62
C GLU A 48 -25.64 7.19 0.84
N LEU A 49 -24.49 7.05 1.51
CA LEU A 49 -24.36 6.55 2.88
C LEU A 49 -24.44 7.65 3.95
N ASP A 50 -24.72 8.90 3.54
CA ASP A 50 -24.80 10.09 4.38
C ASP A 50 -23.60 10.20 5.34
N HIS A 51 -22.42 9.85 4.84
CA HIS A 51 -21.19 9.87 5.61
C HIS A 51 -20.81 11.31 5.94
N SER A 52 -20.28 11.51 7.15
CA SER A 52 -19.77 12.81 7.57
C SER A 52 -18.66 13.27 6.63
N LEU A 53 -18.66 14.55 6.25
CA LEU A 53 -17.60 15.15 5.42
C LEU A 53 -16.20 14.92 6.00
N TRP A 54 -16.08 14.84 7.32
CA TRP A 54 -14.80 14.52 7.99
C TRP A 54 -14.33 13.10 7.71
N TRP A 55 -15.25 12.14 7.59
CA TRP A 55 -14.95 10.76 7.23
C TRP A 55 -14.42 10.68 5.80
N LEU A 56 -15.13 11.33 4.85
CA LEU A 56 -14.75 11.39 3.44
C LEU A 56 -13.38 12.06 3.22
N LEU A 57 -13.08 13.12 3.97
CA LEU A 57 -11.76 13.74 3.93
C LEU A 57 -10.67 12.84 4.51
N ALA A 58 -10.99 12.10 5.59
CA ALA A 58 -10.06 11.15 6.17
C ALA A 58 -9.77 9.97 5.24
N SER A 59 -10.79 9.38 4.60
CA SER A 59 -10.63 8.30 3.62
C SER A 59 -9.76 8.75 2.45
N LEU A 60 -10.07 9.92 1.87
CA LEU A 60 -9.30 10.48 0.75
C LEU A 60 -7.81 10.64 1.09
N VAL A 61 -7.50 11.15 2.29
CA VAL A 61 -6.11 11.32 2.75
C VAL A 61 -5.43 9.96 2.91
N ILE A 62 -6.11 8.99 3.53
CA ILE A 62 -5.62 7.62 3.72
C ILE A 62 -5.33 6.97 2.36
N TYR A 63 -6.30 6.92 1.46
CA TYR A 63 -6.14 6.32 0.13
C TYR A 63 -5.08 7.05 -0.71
N SER A 64 -4.98 8.38 -0.62
CA SER A 64 -3.90 9.14 -1.29
C SER A 64 -2.52 8.71 -0.79
N ILE A 65 -2.34 8.62 0.53
CA ILE A 65 -1.09 8.14 1.13
C ILE A 65 -0.80 6.71 0.67
N TYR A 66 -1.80 5.83 0.66
CA TYR A 66 -1.66 4.47 0.16
C TYR A 66 -1.13 4.41 -1.29
N TYR A 67 -1.72 5.18 -2.21
CA TYR A 67 -1.26 5.21 -3.61
C TYR A 67 0.18 5.69 -3.73
N VAL A 68 0.56 6.69 -2.93
CA VAL A 68 1.94 7.18 -2.90
C VAL A 68 2.89 6.11 -2.34
N GLY A 69 2.49 5.36 -1.32
CA GLY A 69 3.27 4.25 -0.77
C GLY A 69 3.44 3.10 -1.76
N LEU A 70 2.36 2.72 -2.43
CA LEU A 70 2.37 1.70 -3.47
C LEU A 70 3.25 2.12 -4.66
N PHE A 71 3.15 3.38 -5.08
CA PHE A 71 4.01 3.93 -6.12
C PHE A 71 5.47 4.05 -5.68
N GLY A 72 5.71 4.41 -4.41
CA GLY A 72 7.03 4.45 -3.80
C GLY A 72 7.69 3.06 -3.81
N LEU A 73 6.94 2.02 -3.45
CA LEU A 73 7.37 0.63 -3.51
C LEU A 73 7.68 0.23 -4.95
N ALA A 74 6.79 0.59 -5.88
CA ALA A 74 6.93 0.25 -7.29
C ALA A 74 8.17 0.87 -7.94
N PHE A 75 8.57 2.10 -7.57
CA PHE A 75 9.54 2.89 -8.32
C PHE A 75 10.80 3.32 -7.56
N SER A 76 11.12 2.72 -6.40
CA SER A 76 12.35 3.01 -5.64
C SER A 76 12.43 4.45 -5.09
N LYS A 77 11.36 5.25 -5.22
CA LYS A 77 11.29 6.58 -4.60
C LYS A 77 10.87 6.44 -3.14
N LYS A 78 11.70 6.99 -2.26
CA LYS A 78 11.39 7.10 -0.82
C LYS A 78 10.34 8.19 -0.63
N PHE A 79 9.20 7.82 -0.06
CA PHE A 79 8.17 8.73 0.39
C PHE A 79 7.82 8.39 1.82
N GLY A 80 7.82 9.38 2.71
CA GLY A 80 7.64 9.16 4.15
C GLY A 80 8.82 8.44 4.81
N THR A 81 8.78 8.35 6.14
CA THR A 81 9.74 7.60 6.97
C THR A 81 9.22 6.19 7.24
N PRO A 82 10.08 5.21 7.57
CA PRO A 82 9.61 3.88 7.96
C PRO A 82 8.56 3.93 9.09
N LYS A 83 8.83 4.72 10.13
CA LYS A 83 7.92 4.86 11.27
C LYS A 83 6.53 5.33 10.84
N PHE A 84 6.44 6.26 9.89
CA PHE A 84 5.16 6.73 9.35
C PHE A 84 4.34 5.58 8.75
N TRP A 85 4.96 4.71 7.94
CA TRP A 85 4.27 3.57 7.33
C TRP A 85 3.83 2.51 8.33
N LEU A 86 4.62 2.31 9.38
CA LEU A 86 4.24 1.43 10.49
C LEU A 86 3.02 1.97 11.25
N PHE A 87 2.94 3.29 11.47
CA PHE A 87 1.78 3.94 12.09
C PHE A 87 0.57 4.03 11.17
N TYR A 88 0.79 4.14 9.85
CA TYR A 88 -0.27 4.20 8.85
C TYR A 88 -1.00 2.86 8.68
N LEU A 89 -0.28 1.73 8.75
CA LEU A 89 -0.86 0.39 8.59
C LEU A 89 -2.08 0.11 9.49
N PRO A 90 -2.05 0.33 10.83
CA PRO A 90 -3.24 0.11 11.65
C PRO A 90 -4.40 1.05 11.30
N ILE A 91 -4.12 2.29 10.88
CA ILE A 91 -5.16 3.24 10.43
C ILE A 91 -5.83 2.71 9.16
N GLN A 92 -5.03 2.24 8.20
CA GLN A 92 -5.53 1.62 6.97
C GLN A 92 -6.42 0.42 7.29
N VAL A 93 -5.94 -0.51 8.12
CA VAL A 93 -6.70 -1.71 8.51
C VAL A 93 -8.01 -1.34 9.19
N MET A 94 -8.01 -0.40 10.14
CA MET A 94 -9.25 0.02 10.82
C MET A 94 -10.25 0.66 9.86
N THR A 95 -9.78 1.44 8.89
CA THR A 95 -10.62 2.06 7.87
C THR A 95 -11.26 0.99 6.97
N ASP A 96 -10.46 0.03 6.50
CA ASP A 96 -10.97 -1.08 5.67
C ASP A 96 -11.97 -1.94 6.44
N PHE A 97 -11.77 -2.18 7.74
CA PHE A 97 -12.75 -2.87 8.58
C PHE A 97 -14.05 -2.08 8.75
N TYR A 98 -13.96 -0.77 8.88
CA TYR A 98 -15.15 0.09 8.95
C TYR A 98 -15.95 0.02 7.65
N GLU A 99 -15.29 0.14 6.49
CA GLU A 99 -15.95 0.06 5.18
C GLU A 99 -16.59 -1.33 4.92
N VAL A 100 -15.93 -2.41 5.35
CA VAL A 100 -16.53 -3.75 5.28
C VAL A 100 -17.73 -3.88 6.24
N TYR A 101 -17.66 -3.25 7.41
CA TYR A 101 -18.76 -3.24 8.37
C TYR A 101 -19.98 -2.47 7.85
N THR A 102 -19.78 -1.30 7.25
CA THR A 102 -20.88 -0.51 6.66
C THR A 102 -21.56 -1.29 5.55
N LEU A 103 -20.77 -1.91 4.65
CA LEU A 103 -21.31 -2.75 3.58
C LEU A 103 -22.11 -3.96 4.10
N LEU A 104 -21.72 -4.54 5.23
CA LEU A 104 -22.36 -5.74 5.79
C LEU A 104 -23.63 -5.46 6.59
N PHE A 105 -23.67 -4.33 7.29
CA PHE A 105 -24.68 -4.09 8.34
C PHE A 105 -25.51 -2.83 8.12
N VAL A 106 -25.03 -1.89 7.32
CA VAL A 106 -25.72 -0.63 7.03
C VAL A 106 -26.38 -0.72 5.66
N ASP A 107 -25.68 -1.26 4.68
CA ASP A 107 -26.25 -1.53 3.37
C ASP A 107 -27.18 -2.73 3.43
N ASN A 108 -28.44 -2.51 3.05
CA ASN A 108 -29.48 -3.53 3.00
C ASN A 108 -29.33 -4.39 1.73
N THR A 109 -28.10 -4.68 1.34
CA THR A 109 -27.77 -5.41 0.12
C THR A 109 -28.10 -6.90 0.29
N PRO A 110 -28.53 -7.59 -0.79
CA PRO A 110 -28.81 -9.02 -0.73
C PRO A 110 -27.57 -9.83 -0.32
N VAL A 111 -27.74 -10.79 0.59
CA VAL A 111 -26.70 -11.73 1.05
C VAL A 111 -25.82 -12.33 -0.08
N PRO A 112 -26.36 -12.78 -1.23
CA PRO A 112 -25.51 -13.33 -2.29
C PRO A 112 -24.59 -12.29 -2.94
N GLU A 113 -25.03 -11.03 -3.06
CA GLU A 113 -24.24 -9.94 -3.65
C GLU A 113 -23.10 -9.53 -2.72
N ILE A 114 -23.39 -9.42 -1.43
CA ILE A 114 -22.40 -9.20 -0.37
C ILE A 114 -21.33 -10.29 -0.38
N THR A 115 -21.73 -11.56 -0.49
CA THR A 115 -20.79 -12.70 -0.45
C THR A 115 -19.83 -12.66 -1.65
N LEU A 116 -20.35 -12.33 -2.82
CA LEU A 116 -19.54 -12.16 -4.03
C LEU A 116 -18.60 -10.96 -3.91
N ALA A 117 -19.09 -9.82 -3.42
CA ALA A 117 -18.26 -8.63 -3.19
C ALA A 117 -17.11 -8.92 -2.23
N LEU A 118 -17.39 -9.53 -1.08
CA LEU A 118 -16.35 -9.89 -0.09
C LEU A 118 -15.30 -10.85 -0.65
N SER A 119 -15.70 -11.80 -1.49
CA SER A 119 -14.77 -12.76 -2.09
C SER A 119 -13.70 -12.09 -2.98
N ILE A 120 -14.01 -10.90 -3.51
CA ILE A 120 -13.12 -10.10 -4.34
C ILE A 120 -12.38 -9.07 -3.49
N VAL A 121 -13.10 -8.40 -2.57
CA VAL A 121 -12.56 -7.31 -1.75
C VAL A 121 -11.51 -7.81 -0.76
N ILE A 122 -11.75 -8.92 -0.06
CA ILE A 122 -10.83 -9.42 0.97
C ILE A 122 -9.42 -9.72 0.41
N PRO A 123 -9.24 -10.45 -0.71
CA PRO A 123 -7.93 -10.63 -1.32
C PRO A 123 -7.24 -9.32 -1.68
N VAL A 124 -7.99 -8.33 -2.17
CA VAL A 124 -7.45 -7.01 -2.51
C VAL A 124 -6.97 -6.30 -1.24
N LEU A 125 -7.75 -6.29 -0.16
CA LEU A 125 -7.37 -5.71 1.14
C LEU A 125 -6.11 -6.36 1.72
N VAL A 126 -6.02 -7.69 1.69
CA VAL A 126 -4.81 -8.38 2.18
C VAL A 126 -3.58 -7.99 1.35
N LEU A 127 -3.74 -7.84 0.03
CA LEU A 127 -2.67 -7.40 -0.85
C LEU A 127 -2.27 -5.95 -0.59
N THR A 128 -3.23 -5.07 -0.29
CA THR A 128 -2.95 -3.66 0.06
C THR A 128 -2.20 -3.58 1.39
N TRP A 129 -2.60 -4.32 2.42
CA TRP A 129 -1.90 -4.37 3.70
C TRP A 129 -0.47 -4.92 3.56
N TRP A 130 -0.32 -5.99 2.78
CA TRP A 130 0.99 -6.57 2.50
C TRP A 130 1.90 -5.59 1.76
N SER A 131 1.36 -4.85 0.78
CA SER A 131 2.08 -3.80 0.05
C SER A 131 2.61 -2.73 1.01
N THR A 132 1.75 -2.20 1.90
CA THR A 132 2.13 -1.20 2.90
C THR A 132 3.21 -1.71 3.86
N TYR A 133 3.05 -2.93 4.37
CA TYR A 133 4.05 -3.58 5.22
C TYR A 133 5.39 -3.78 4.51
N LYS A 134 5.35 -4.24 3.26
CA LYS A 134 6.56 -4.42 2.45
C LYS A 134 7.23 -3.10 2.13
N TYR A 135 6.46 -2.01 1.96
CA TYR A 135 7.06 -0.71 1.72
C TYR A 135 7.85 -0.21 2.93
N HIS A 136 7.30 -0.39 4.14
CA HIS A 136 8.02 -0.12 5.38
C HIS A 136 9.38 -0.84 5.45
N SER A 137 9.42 -2.14 5.15
CA SER A 137 10.67 -2.91 5.20
C SER A 137 11.65 -2.51 4.10
N VAL A 138 11.15 -2.16 2.91
CA VAL A 138 11.98 -1.67 1.80
C VAL A 138 12.63 -0.33 2.16
N ILE A 139 11.91 0.60 2.79
CA ILE A 139 12.50 1.89 3.19
C ILE A 139 13.58 1.70 4.26
N LEU A 140 13.37 0.80 5.23
CA LEU A 140 14.38 0.49 6.27
C LEU A 140 15.72 0.03 5.67
N LEU A 141 15.68 -0.77 4.60
CA LEU A 141 16.90 -1.23 3.92
C LEU A 141 17.71 -0.08 3.31
N PHE A 142 17.09 1.05 3.04
CA PHE A 142 17.75 2.23 2.48
C PHE A 142 18.03 3.34 3.51
N GLU A 143 17.71 3.14 4.79
CA GLU A 143 18.20 4.02 5.85
C GLU A 143 19.66 3.66 6.15
N PRO A 144 20.64 4.55 5.90
CA PRO A 144 21.98 4.30 6.41
C PRO A 144 21.86 4.23 7.93
N THR A 145 22.33 3.13 8.52
CA THR A 145 22.49 3.02 9.96
C THR A 145 23.36 4.19 10.41
N ALA A 146 22.72 5.24 10.91
CA ALA A 146 23.41 6.34 11.55
C ALA A 146 24.19 5.74 12.72
N LYS A 147 25.52 5.72 12.58
CA LYS A 147 26.46 5.39 13.65
C LYS A 147 26.35 6.41 14.78
#